data_AF-A0A2K3KMD9-F1
#
_entry.id   AF-A0A2K3KMD9-F1
#
_cell.length_a   1.000
_cell.length_b   1.000
_cell.length_c   1.000
_cell.angle_alpha   90.00
_cell.angle_beta   90.00
_cell.angle_gamma   90.00
#
_symmetry.space_group_name_H-M   'P 1'
#
loop_
_entity.id
_entity.type
_entity.pdbx_description
1 polymer ?
#
loop_
_entity_poly.entity_id
_entity_poly.type
_entity_poly.pdbx_seq_one_letter_code
_entity_poly.pdbx_strand_id
1 'polypeptide(L)' 'MPGDYSPQSSEDHSPNGSDEGDPRCPLSADILRKRVPKGFERPPTLPAYDGLTDPDDHIANVNANL' A
#
# COMPACT_ATOMS: atom_id res chain seq x y z
N MET A 1 -27.86 11.73 51.12
CA MET A 1 -28.05 10.96 49.87
C MET A 1 -27.12 11.54 48.83
N PRO A 2 -26.05 10.86 48.39
CA PRO A 2 -25.30 11.31 47.22
C PRO A 2 -26.17 11.07 45.97
N GLY A 3 -26.37 12.12 45.19
CA GLY A 3 -27.19 12.11 43.97
C GLY A 3 -26.46 11.43 42.82
N ASP A 4 -27.24 10.71 42.02
CA ASP A 4 -26.82 9.98 40.83
C ASP A 4 -26.35 10.93 39.73
N TYR A 5 -25.05 11.25 39.71
CA TYR A 5 -24.41 11.79 38.51
C TYR A 5 -24.18 10.62 37.54
N SER A 6 -25.17 10.34 36.70
CA SER A 6 -24.92 9.67 35.41
C SER A 6 -24.51 10.76 34.43
N PRO A 7 -23.24 10.84 33.99
CA PRO A 7 -22.95 11.56 32.76
C PRO A 7 -23.63 10.75 31.66
N GLN A 8 -24.76 11.25 31.17
CA GLN A 8 -25.34 10.80 29.92
C GLN A 8 -24.21 10.87 28.90
N SER A 9 -23.82 9.67 28.45
CA SER A 9 -22.82 9.39 27.45
C SER A 9 -23.12 10.32 26.27
N SER A 10 -22.36 11.40 26.17
CA SER A 10 -22.54 12.39 25.12
C SER A 10 -22.44 11.63 23.83
N GLU A 11 -23.54 11.72 23.09
CA GLU A 11 -23.86 10.95 21.91
C GLU A 11 -22.61 10.62 21.08
N ASP A 12 -22.40 9.30 20.94
CA ASP A 12 -21.67 8.63 19.86
C ASP A 12 -22.22 9.07 18.48
N HIS A 13 -22.00 10.33 18.14
CA HIS A 13 -22.21 10.91 16.83
C HIS A 13 -20.84 11.29 16.25
N SER A 14 -19.86 10.39 16.39
CA SER A 14 -18.85 10.31 15.34
C SER A 14 -19.58 9.73 14.12
N PRO A 15 -19.65 10.46 12.98
CA PRO A 15 -20.26 9.93 11.79
C PRO A 15 -19.46 8.69 11.40
N ASN A 16 -20.08 7.54 11.63
CA ASN A 16 -19.94 6.31 10.88
C ASN A 16 -18.70 6.25 9.98
N GLY A 17 -17.60 5.74 10.55
CA GLY A 17 -16.46 5.19 9.82
C GLY A 17 -15.86 6.14 8.79
N SER A 18 -15.03 7.07 9.25
CA SER A 18 -14.08 7.67 8.33
C SER A 18 -13.22 6.56 7.72
N ASP A 19 -13.36 6.33 6.41
CA ASP A 19 -12.42 5.56 5.58
C ASP A 19 -11.09 6.33 5.39
N GLU A 20 -10.82 7.33 6.21
CA GLU A 20 -9.48 7.89 6.39
C GLU A 20 -8.60 6.79 6.98
N GLY A 21 -8.08 5.92 6.11
CA GLY A 21 -6.90 5.12 6.41
C GLY A 21 -5.78 6.02 6.97
N ASP A 22 -4.80 5.41 7.66
CA ASP A 22 -3.63 6.15 8.18
C ASP A 22 -3.16 7.14 7.09
N PRO A 23 -3.08 8.46 7.36
CA PRO A 23 -2.67 9.44 6.36
C PRO A 23 -1.26 9.18 5.79
N ARG A 24 -0.48 8.28 6.41
CA ARG A 24 0.78 7.75 5.88
C ARG A 24 0.62 6.67 4.81
N CYS A 25 -0.56 6.10 4.69
CA CYS A 25 -0.94 5.07 3.75
C CYS A 25 -1.86 5.70 2.68
N PRO A 26 -1.30 6.29 1.62
CA PRO A 26 -2.09 6.94 0.57
C PRO A 26 -3.00 5.97 -0.22
N LEU A 27 -2.91 4.67 0.05
CA LEU A 27 -3.74 3.63 -0.53
C LEU A 27 -4.61 2.99 0.55
N SER A 28 -5.90 2.81 0.26
CA SER A 28 -6.81 2.10 1.15
C SER A 28 -6.44 0.62 1.29
N ALA A 29 -6.86 0.00 2.39
CA ALA A 29 -6.60 -1.42 2.67
C ALA A 29 -7.16 -2.32 1.56
N ASP A 30 -8.28 -1.95 0.95
CA ASP A 30 -8.90 -2.69 -0.14
C ASP A 30 -8.06 -2.68 -1.42
N ILE A 31 -7.35 -1.58 -1.70
CA ILE A 31 -6.42 -1.52 -2.83
C ILE A 31 -5.20 -2.41 -2.56
N LEU A 32 -4.62 -2.34 -1.37
CA LEU A 32 -3.45 -3.13 -0.99
C LEU A 32 -3.75 -4.65 -0.95
N ARG A 33 -4.99 -5.03 -0.64
CA ARG A 33 -5.44 -6.44 -0.59
C ARG A 33 -5.85 -7.01 -1.94
N LYS A 34 -6.08 -6.16 -2.95
CA LYS A 34 -6.42 -6.65 -4.30
C LYS A 34 -5.25 -7.45 -4.85
N ARG A 35 -5.58 -8.57 -5.48
CA ARG A 35 -4.58 -9.37 -6.21
C ARG A 35 -4.11 -8.59 -7.43
N VAL A 36 -2.81 -8.67 -7.70
CA VAL A 36 -2.23 -8.18 -8.93
C VAL A 36 -2.86 -8.93 -10.11
N PRO A 37 -3.33 -8.23 -11.17
CA PRO A 37 -3.85 -8.89 -12.36
C PRO A 37 -2.81 -9.78 -13.02
N LYS A 38 -3.26 -10.85 -13.70
CA LYS A 38 -2.39 -11.71 -14.51
C LYS A 38 -1.64 -10.86 -15.55
N GLY A 39 -0.34 -11.07 -15.70
CA GLY A 39 0.52 -10.30 -16.61
C GLY A 39 1.10 -9.01 -16.01
N PHE A 40 0.66 -8.59 -14.81
CA PHE A 40 1.28 -7.51 -14.02
C PHE A 40 2.05 -8.03 -12.81
N GLU A 41 2.26 -9.35 -12.76
CA GLU A 41 3.02 -10.01 -11.71
C GLU A 41 4.44 -9.41 -11.65
N ARG A 42 5.07 -9.53 -10.48
CA ARG A 42 6.42 -9.01 -10.29
C ARG A 42 7.32 -9.62 -11.36
N PRO A 43 8.06 -8.81 -12.15
CA PRO A 43 8.99 -9.35 -13.13
C PRO A 43 10.05 -10.19 -12.41
N PRO A 44 10.69 -11.14 -13.12
CA PRO A 44 11.84 -11.85 -12.57
C PRO A 44 12.88 -10.86 -12.04
N THR A 45 13.61 -11.24 -11.00
CA THR A 45 14.64 -10.37 -10.41
C THR A 45 15.73 -10.10 -11.44
N LEU A 46 15.72 -8.91 -12.02
CA LEU A 46 16.75 -8.50 -12.98
C LEU A 46 18.00 -8.00 -12.24
N PRO A 47 19.20 -8.28 -12.75
CA PRO A 47 20.41 -7.69 -12.22
C PRO A 47 20.34 -6.16 -12.33
N ALA A 48 20.78 -5.45 -11.30
CA ALA A 48 20.87 -4.00 -11.34
C ALA A 48 21.97 -3.57 -12.33
N TYR A 49 21.75 -2.46 -13.03
CA TYR A 49 22.80 -1.83 -13.83
C TYR A 49 23.91 -1.31 -12.90
N ASP A 50 25.14 -1.70 -13.19
CA ASP A 50 26.32 -1.37 -12.37
C ASP A 50 26.91 0.01 -12.67
N GLY A 51 26.43 0.68 -13.73
CA GLY A 51 26.93 1.98 -14.18
C GLY A 51 28.28 1.93 -14.89
N LEU A 52 28.84 0.73 -15.11
CA LEU A 52 30.14 0.51 -15.74
C LEU A 52 30.04 -0.32 -17.02
N THR A 53 29.09 -1.27 -17.06
CA THR A 53 28.74 -2.03 -18.25
C THR A 53 28.11 -1.10 -19.28
N ASP A 54 28.28 -1.38 -20.58
CA ASP A 54 27.60 -0.62 -21.62
C ASP A 54 26.06 -0.75 -21.49
N PRO A 55 25.27 0.32 -21.67
CA PRO A 55 23.81 0.26 -21.58
C PRO A 55 23.17 -0.74 -22.54
N ASP A 56 23.68 -0.87 -23.77
CA ASP A 56 23.13 -1.77 -24.78
C ASP A 56 23.41 -3.23 -24.39
N ASP A 57 24.61 -3.52 -23.86
CA ASP A 57 24.96 -4.83 -23.32
C ASP A 57 24.10 -5.21 -22.10
N HIS A 58 23.85 -4.25 -21.20
CA HIS A 58 22.95 -4.47 -20.06
C HIS A 58 21.53 -4.80 -20.50
N ILE A 59 20.99 -4.06 -21.48
CA ILE A 59 19.67 -4.30 -22.07
C ILE A 59 19.62 -5.68 -22.75
N ALA A 60 20.66 -6.06 -23.49
CA ALA A 60 20.74 -7.37 -24.12
C ALA A 60 20.70 -8.50 -23.08
N ASN A 61 21.41 -8.34 -21.96
CA ASN A 61 21.37 -9.29 -20.85
C ASN A 61 19.98 -9.34 -20.18
N VAL A 62 19.33 -8.20 -19.99
CA VAL A 62 17.95 -8.16 -19.46
C VAL A 62 16.99 -8.91 -20.40
N ASN A 63 17.05 -8.65 -21.70
CA ASN A 63 16.20 -9.29 -22.70
C ASN A 63 16.45 -10.80 -22.82
N ALA A 64 17.67 -11.26 -22.57
CA ALA A 64 18.00 -12.68 -22.59
C ALA A 64 17.52 -13.45 -21.34
N ASN A 65 17.20 -12.74 -20.25
CA ASN A 65 16.76 -13.31 -18.97
C ASN A 65 15.26 -13.07 -18.67
N LEU A 66 14.52 -12.51 -19.62
CA LEU A 66 13.06 -12.35 -19.60
C LEU A 66 12.37 -13.53 -20.30
#